data_AF-A0A1H9I370-F1
#
_entry.id   AF-A0A1H9I370-F1
#
_cell.length_a   1.000
_cell.length_b   1.000
_cell.length_c   1.000
_cell.angle_alpha   90.00
_cell.angle_beta   90.00
_cell.angle_gamma   90.00
#
_symmetry.space_group_name_H-M   'P 1'
#
loop_
_entity.id
_entity.type
_entity.pdbx_description
1 polymer ?
#
loop_
_entity_poly.entity_id
_entity_poly.type
_entity_poly.pdbx_seq_one_letter_code
_entity_poly.pdbx_strand_id
1 'polypeptide(L)'
;MVDQTVVAPVQEGRLRDLGWPYGLRAVVLLGYLAFALAALLVVSSTAVRRAATLGAGGSLPVGLPEPAVWMLATLFSFGLSLLLVAGLHGPWWLRLLAVLVVLAALGAWALRTPGTSGSVVWTVLALLLLVGVVVLAAVRARRPFAWWELAVAWGLVGTGVVVGLVENRYSVRFGTDQAPVLLQYLASSLGFLVLPTAMVAGASVAEVCVRLTVAATEQAQRLARHWVPYAVLGVVLGVRGVQVGLQLAGLDPVVQGWDVVVASLVLVGLLAGVGTALLALARRRGARPDVDGLGDELTAVALPVGAALILVNLPVQLAAGVVPLLSTLDTSGTLTGTDVDVGALVGRLVDPIRALVGVVVVGLAFRAARRGRATRALVLGTVGVMLVMLARSLVQGAQTRAGVDPDVLNLVATAVVVVGVVAALLRRRLTRSRALALAGALTLCALFSGRDFISDPVGAVLGFSGAALVLFGLTWDLFTGSAWANGESRRFVRPTRVLLVLSGSVVTMSVLAFAALVRDGSTTIYLDPYAAFGDLIFGTALLAAAVVAVLAPSVQAPGAPASTSGSSGSSTSQPDPV
;
A
#
# COMPACT_ATOMS: atom_id res chain seq x y z
N MET A 1 -21.61 4.51 -15.10
CA MET A 1 -20.80 5.00 -13.97
C MET A 1 -20.40 3.83 -13.06
N VAL A 2 -21.32 3.19 -12.32
CA VAL A 2 -21.02 2.02 -11.44
C VAL A 2 -20.28 0.89 -12.16
N ASP A 3 -20.68 0.56 -13.39
CA ASP A 3 -20.01 -0.52 -14.16
C ASP A 3 -18.55 -0.23 -14.48
N GLN A 4 -18.21 1.03 -14.79
CA GLN A 4 -16.83 1.43 -15.14
C GLN A 4 -15.98 1.71 -13.90
N THR A 5 -16.58 2.20 -12.81
CA THR A 5 -15.84 2.60 -11.60
C THR A 5 -15.71 1.49 -10.57
N VAL A 6 -16.65 0.54 -10.52
CA VAL A 6 -16.69 -0.53 -9.50
C VAL A 6 -16.63 -1.92 -10.11
N VAL A 7 -17.44 -2.19 -11.13
CA VAL A 7 -17.61 -3.57 -11.63
C VAL A 7 -16.42 -4.01 -12.51
N ALA A 8 -15.99 -3.19 -13.47
CA ALA A 8 -14.89 -3.54 -14.37
C ALA A 8 -13.56 -3.81 -13.63
N PRO A 9 -13.12 -2.96 -12.68
CA PRO A 9 -11.90 -3.22 -11.90
C PRO A 9 -11.96 -4.54 -11.11
N VAL A 10 -13.12 -4.89 -10.55
CA VAL A 10 -13.31 -6.13 -9.78
C VAL A 10 -13.34 -7.37 -10.69
N GLN A 11 -13.99 -7.27 -11.86
CA GLN A 11 -14.05 -8.38 -12.82
C GLN A 11 -12.70 -8.68 -13.48
N GLU A 12 -11.89 -7.65 -13.70
CA GLU A 12 -10.54 -7.76 -14.26
C GLU A 12 -9.50 -8.14 -13.20
N GLY A 13 -9.67 -7.63 -11.98
CA GLY A 13 -8.76 -7.80 -10.85
C GLY A 13 -8.80 -9.15 -10.13
N ARG A 14 -9.94 -9.85 -10.15
CA ARG A 14 -10.12 -11.10 -9.38
C ARG A 14 -9.20 -12.24 -9.85
N LEU A 15 -8.88 -13.14 -8.93
CA LEU A 15 -8.25 -14.42 -9.25
C LEU A 15 -9.17 -15.26 -10.16
N ARG A 16 -8.63 -15.76 -11.27
CA ARG A 16 -9.37 -16.56 -12.26
C ARG A 16 -8.92 -18.01 -12.21
N ASP A 17 -9.86 -18.93 -12.02
CA ASP A 17 -9.65 -20.39 -11.90
C ASP A 17 -9.20 -21.08 -13.22
N LEU A 18 -8.69 -20.33 -14.20
CA LEU A 18 -8.33 -20.86 -15.53
C LEU A 18 -6.96 -21.56 -15.50
N GLY A 19 -6.96 -22.89 -15.63
CA GLY A 19 -5.74 -23.70 -15.76
C GLY A 19 -4.95 -23.88 -14.46
N TRP A 20 -5.61 -23.85 -13.31
CA TRP A 20 -4.97 -24.09 -12.02
C TRP A 20 -4.62 -25.56 -11.81
N PRO A 21 -3.47 -25.87 -11.18
CA PRO A 21 -3.15 -27.23 -10.79
C PRO A 21 -4.14 -27.75 -9.74
N TYR A 22 -4.30 -29.07 -9.69
CA TYR A 22 -5.20 -29.74 -8.76
C TYR A 22 -4.95 -29.29 -7.31
N GLY A 23 -6.03 -28.92 -6.61
CA GLY A 23 -6.01 -28.50 -5.21
C GLY A 23 -5.76 -27.00 -4.96
N LEU A 24 -5.26 -26.22 -5.94
CA LEU A 24 -5.04 -24.77 -5.75
C LEU A 24 -6.35 -24.02 -5.44
N ARG A 25 -7.48 -24.46 -6.04
CA ARG A 25 -8.81 -23.89 -5.78
C ARG A 25 -9.23 -24.02 -4.31
N ALA A 26 -8.93 -25.17 -3.68
CA ALA A 26 -9.21 -25.38 -2.27
C ALA A 26 -8.34 -24.47 -1.39
N VAL A 27 -7.06 -24.29 -1.76
CA VAL A 27 -6.16 -23.36 -1.08
C VAL A 27 -6.66 -21.92 -1.18
N VAL A 28 -7.14 -21.50 -2.34
CA VAL A 28 -7.71 -20.16 -2.55
C VAL A 28 -8.98 -19.95 -1.71
N LEU A 29 -9.86 -20.95 -1.67
CA LEU A 29 -11.05 -20.94 -0.80
C LEU A 29 -10.69 -20.81 0.68
N LEU A 30 -9.71 -21.58 1.15
CA LEU A 30 -9.19 -21.47 2.52
C LEU A 30 -8.56 -20.09 2.78
N GLY A 31 -7.85 -19.54 1.80
CA GLY A 31 -7.29 -18.19 1.83
C GLY A 31 -8.36 -17.11 2.00
N TYR A 32 -9.44 -17.17 1.20
CA TYR A 32 -10.56 -16.25 1.34
C TYR A 32 -11.31 -16.42 2.66
N LEU A 33 -11.46 -17.66 3.14
CA LEU A 33 -12.09 -17.92 4.44
C LEU A 33 -11.24 -17.36 5.59
N ALA A 34 -9.92 -17.54 5.55
CA ALA A 34 -9.00 -16.96 6.52
C ALA A 34 -9.03 -15.43 6.49
N PHE A 35 -9.02 -14.82 5.29
CA PHE A 35 -9.16 -13.38 5.13
C PHE A 35 -10.49 -12.85 5.69
N ALA A 36 -11.60 -13.51 5.37
CA ALA A 36 -12.92 -13.14 5.88
C ALA A 36 -13.02 -13.27 7.41
N LEU A 37 -12.41 -14.31 7.99
CA LEU A 37 -12.36 -14.51 9.44
C LEU A 37 -11.52 -13.42 10.12
N ALA A 38 -10.39 -13.02 9.53
CA ALA A 38 -9.59 -11.89 10.01
C ALA A 38 -10.36 -10.56 9.91
N ALA A 39 -11.10 -10.34 8.81
CA ALA A 39 -11.97 -9.17 8.66
C ALA A 39 -13.11 -9.13 9.67
N LEU A 40 -13.73 -10.29 9.93
CA LEU A 40 -14.74 -10.41 10.96
C LEU A 40 -14.17 -10.08 12.35
N LEU A 41 -12.94 -10.50 12.65
CA LEU A 41 -12.26 -10.13 13.90
C LEU A 41 -12.03 -8.61 14.02
N VAL A 42 -11.65 -7.93 12.93
CA VAL A 42 -11.52 -6.46 12.93
C VAL A 42 -12.85 -5.79 13.25
N VAL A 43 -13.93 -6.15 12.54
CA VAL A 43 -15.26 -5.53 12.70
C VAL A 43 -15.87 -5.86 14.07
N SER A 44 -15.68 -7.10 14.53
CA SER A 44 -16.19 -7.57 15.83
C SER A 44 -15.28 -7.21 17.01
N SER A 45 -14.14 -6.57 16.78
CA SER A 45 -13.12 -6.31 17.81
C SER A 45 -13.68 -5.66 19.07
N THR A 46 -14.56 -4.67 18.94
CA THR A 46 -15.22 -4.00 20.07
C THR A 46 -16.14 -4.94 20.86
N ALA A 47 -16.89 -5.81 20.18
CA ALA A 47 -17.74 -6.80 20.84
C ALA A 47 -16.90 -7.86 21.56
N VAL A 48 -15.86 -8.39 20.89
CA VAL A 48 -14.93 -9.37 21.47
C VAL A 48 -14.21 -8.81 22.69
N ARG A 49 -13.76 -7.55 22.64
CA ARG A 49 -13.12 -6.87 23.78
C ARG A 49 -14.04 -6.65 24.98
N ARG A 50 -15.35 -6.51 24.75
CA ARG A 50 -16.35 -6.34 25.83
C ARG A 50 -16.75 -7.67 26.47
N ALA A 51 -16.78 -8.76 25.69
CA ALA A 51 -17.29 -10.05 26.13
C ALA A 51 -16.24 -10.96 26.79
N ALA A 52 -14.95 -10.74 26.51
CA ALA A 52 -13.88 -11.65 26.93
C ALA A 52 -13.04 -11.11 28.12
N THR A 53 -12.55 -12.03 28.93
CA THR A 53 -11.51 -11.76 29.93
C THR A 53 -10.18 -11.44 29.23
N LEU A 54 -9.50 -10.39 29.68
CA LEU A 54 -8.22 -9.98 29.11
C LEU A 54 -7.08 -10.72 29.82
N GLY A 55 -6.23 -11.39 29.04
CA GLY A 55 -4.92 -11.81 29.53
C GLY A 55 -4.04 -10.57 29.69
N ALA A 56 -3.58 -10.28 30.90
CA ALA A 56 -2.64 -9.19 31.14
C ALA A 56 -1.21 -9.67 30.83
N GLY A 57 -0.57 -9.04 29.85
CA GLY A 57 0.80 -9.33 29.44
C GLY A 57 1.87 -8.83 30.43
N GLY A 58 1.84 -9.26 31.70
CA GLY A 58 2.89 -8.97 32.68
C GLY A 58 3.40 -7.51 32.67
N SER A 59 4.64 -7.32 32.21
CA SER A 59 5.38 -6.03 32.21
C SER A 59 5.02 -5.05 31.10
N LEU A 60 4.23 -5.44 30.09
CA LEU A 60 3.77 -4.57 29.01
C LEU A 60 2.23 -4.43 29.10
N PRO A 61 1.66 -3.23 28.86
CA PRO A 61 0.20 -3.00 28.92
C PRO A 61 -0.54 -3.60 27.71
N VAL A 62 -0.18 -4.80 27.26
CA VAL A 62 -0.74 -5.47 26.08
C VAL A 62 -1.77 -6.48 26.58
N GLY A 63 -3.03 -6.05 26.59
CA GLY A 63 -4.18 -6.91 26.90
C GLY A 63 -4.83 -7.46 25.64
N LEU A 64 -4.93 -8.79 25.53
CA LEU A 64 -5.64 -9.47 24.45
C LEU A 64 -6.73 -10.41 25.00
N PRO A 65 -7.89 -10.51 24.33
CA PRO A 65 -8.88 -11.54 24.61
C PRO A 65 -8.29 -12.95 24.43
N GLU A 66 -8.45 -13.84 25.42
CA GLU A 66 -7.99 -15.23 25.33
C GLU A 66 -8.43 -15.98 24.04
N PRO A 67 -9.72 -15.92 23.60
CA PRO A 67 -10.12 -16.60 22.36
C PRO A 67 -9.46 -15.99 21.11
N ALA A 68 -9.12 -14.70 21.14
CA ALA A 68 -8.47 -14.05 20.02
C ALA A 68 -7.02 -14.55 19.83
N VAL A 69 -6.34 -14.96 20.91
CA VAL A 69 -4.97 -15.48 20.83
C VAL A 69 -4.90 -16.70 19.91
N TRP A 70 -5.79 -17.67 20.09
CA TRP A 70 -5.84 -18.88 19.27
C TRP A 70 -6.24 -18.61 17.82
N MET A 71 -7.20 -17.70 17.61
CA MET A 71 -7.63 -17.32 16.26
C MET A 71 -6.51 -16.63 15.49
N LEU A 72 -5.83 -15.66 16.12
CA LEU A 72 -4.70 -14.95 15.52
C LEU A 72 -3.50 -15.87 15.26
N ALA A 73 -3.16 -16.73 16.22
CA ALA A 73 -2.13 -17.75 16.07
C ALA A 73 -2.38 -18.67 14.85
N THR A 74 -3.64 -19.09 14.68
CA THR A 74 -4.05 -19.91 13.54
C THR A 74 -3.91 -19.14 12.23
N LEU A 75 -4.40 -17.91 12.17
CA LEU A 75 -4.32 -17.05 10.99
C LEU A 75 -2.87 -16.75 10.57
N PHE A 76 -2.01 -16.41 11.54
CA PHE A 76 -0.59 -16.16 11.29
C PHE A 76 0.14 -17.43 10.82
N SER A 77 -0.10 -18.58 11.46
CA SER A 77 0.49 -19.85 11.04
C SER A 77 0.10 -20.22 9.61
N PHE A 78 -1.16 -19.98 9.24
CA PHE A 78 -1.66 -20.23 7.90
C PHE A 78 -1.03 -19.27 6.87
N GLY A 79 -0.96 -17.97 7.18
CA GLY A 79 -0.32 -16.96 6.33
C GLY A 79 1.17 -17.23 6.08
N LEU A 80 1.91 -17.63 7.11
CA LEU A 80 3.31 -18.07 7.04
C LEU A 80 3.47 -19.34 6.19
N SER A 81 2.52 -20.28 6.31
CA SER A 81 2.54 -21.52 5.52
C SER A 81 2.31 -21.26 4.03
N LEU A 82 1.39 -20.34 3.70
CA LEU A 82 1.21 -19.87 2.33
C LEU A 82 2.49 -19.22 1.78
N LEU A 83 3.17 -18.39 2.59
CA LEU A 83 4.44 -17.77 2.21
C LEU A 83 5.52 -18.82 1.94
N LEU A 84 5.63 -19.82 2.82
CA LEU A 84 6.60 -20.89 2.69
C LEU A 84 6.40 -21.65 1.38
N VAL A 85 5.18 -22.13 1.12
CA VAL A 85 4.85 -22.89 -0.10
C VAL A 85 5.04 -22.03 -1.34
N ALA A 86 4.69 -20.74 -1.29
CA ALA A 86 4.98 -19.81 -2.37
C ALA A 86 6.49 -19.73 -2.65
N GLY A 87 7.31 -19.59 -1.60
CA GLY A 87 8.76 -19.52 -1.68
C GLY A 87 9.41 -20.79 -2.22
N LEU A 88 8.88 -21.98 -1.91
CA LEU A 88 9.39 -23.26 -2.41
C LEU A 88 9.49 -23.29 -3.95
N HIS A 89 8.45 -22.80 -4.62
CA HIS A 89 8.32 -22.80 -6.08
C HIS A 89 8.79 -21.50 -6.74
N GLY A 90 9.27 -20.55 -5.93
CA GLY A 90 9.81 -19.29 -6.38
C GLY A 90 11.28 -19.35 -6.81
N PRO A 91 11.83 -18.19 -7.25
CA PRO A 91 13.27 -18.05 -7.43
C PRO A 91 14.02 -18.24 -6.11
N TRP A 92 15.32 -18.58 -6.19
CA TRP A 92 16.14 -18.91 -5.03
C TRP A 92 16.11 -17.84 -3.91
N TRP A 93 16.06 -16.56 -4.28
CA TRP A 93 16.00 -15.46 -3.32
C TRP A 93 14.66 -15.40 -2.59
N LEU A 94 13.54 -15.71 -3.27
CA LEU A 94 12.22 -15.73 -2.64
C LEU A 94 12.11 -16.92 -1.69
N ARG A 95 12.69 -18.06 -2.08
CA ARG A 95 12.79 -19.23 -1.21
C ARG A 95 13.58 -18.92 0.06
N LEU A 96 14.77 -18.32 -0.09
CA LEU A 96 15.60 -17.93 1.03
C LEU A 96 14.85 -16.96 1.95
N LEU A 97 14.19 -15.94 1.37
CA LEU A 97 13.38 -14.99 2.12
C LEU A 97 12.24 -15.68 2.89
N ALA A 98 11.45 -16.53 2.23
CA ALA A 98 10.33 -17.22 2.85
C ALA A 98 10.79 -18.13 4.01
N VAL A 99 11.87 -18.89 3.80
CA VAL A 99 12.46 -19.74 4.85
C VAL A 99 12.98 -18.89 6.00
N LEU A 100 13.74 -17.82 5.73
CA LEU A 100 14.26 -16.95 6.78
C LEU A 100 13.15 -16.29 7.60
N VAL A 101 12.09 -15.80 6.95
CA VAL A 101 10.94 -15.18 7.64
C VAL A 101 10.22 -16.21 8.52
N VAL A 102 9.97 -17.41 8.01
CA VAL A 102 9.30 -18.48 8.78
C VAL A 102 10.16 -18.95 9.95
N LEU A 103 11.47 -19.15 9.73
CA LEU A 103 12.41 -19.54 10.78
C LEU A 103 12.55 -18.46 11.84
N ALA A 104 12.63 -17.18 11.46
CA ALA A 104 12.68 -16.07 12.39
C ALA A 104 11.38 -15.97 13.22
N ALA A 105 10.22 -16.08 12.57
CA ALA A 105 8.93 -16.04 13.25
C ALA A 105 8.73 -17.21 14.21
N LEU A 106 9.02 -18.45 13.77
CA LEU A 106 8.92 -19.64 14.62
C LEU A 106 9.99 -19.67 15.71
N GLY A 107 11.21 -19.21 15.40
CA GLY A 107 12.30 -19.13 16.38
C GLY A 107 11.96 -18.16 17.50
N ALA A 108 11.54 -16.94 17.17
CA ALA A 108 11.09 -15.96 18.17
C ALA A 108 9.88 -16.43 18.98
N TRP A 109 9.03 -17.28 18.40
CA TRP A 109 7.82 -17.80 19.05
C TRP A 109 8.07 -18.99 19.98
N ALA A 110 8.85 -19.97 19.53
CA ALA A 110 8.94 -21.30 20.13
C ALA A 110 10.31 -21.64 20.74
N LEU A 111 11.38 -20.87 20.47
CA LEU A 111 12.68 -21.08 21.12
C LEU A 111 12.74 -20.26 22.41
N ARG A 112 12.29 -20.88 23.49
CA ARG A 112 12.37 -20.31 24.84
C ARG A 112 13.43 -20.98 25.69
N THR A 113 13.98 -20.24 26.65
CA THR A 113 14.93 -20.79 27.61
C THR A 113 14.24 -21.82 28.51
N PRO A 114 14.92 -22.91 28.93
CA PRO A 114 14.31 -23.94 29.77
C PRO A 114 13.68 -23.41 31.06
N GLY A 115 14.21 -22.30 31.60
CA GLY A 115 13.65 -21.63 32.78
C GLY A 115 12.26 -21.01 32.54
N THR A 116 11.90 -20.70 31.30
CA THR A 116 10.61 -20.09 30.92
C THR A 116 9.64 -21.09 30.27
N SER A 117 10.15 -22.13 29.58
CA SER A 117 9.33 -23.20 28.99
C SER A 117 9.00 -24.34 29.95
N GLY A 118 9.69 -24.41 31.09
CA GLY A 118 9.51 -25.45 32.12
C GLY A 118 10.08 -26.82 31.76
N SER A 119 10.50 -27.05 30.51
CA SER A 119 11.14 -28.29 30.07
C SER A 119 11.98 -28.09 28.80
N VAL A 120 13.14 -28.76 28.75
CA VAL A 120 14.02 -28.82 27.57
C VAL A 120 13.36 -29.53 26.38
N VAL A 121 12.39 -30.43 26.64
CA VAL A 121 11.71 -31.21 25.60
C VAL A 121 11.01 -30.31 24.58
N TRP A 122 10.40 -29.21 25.03
CA TRP A 122 9.71 -28.28 24.14
C TRP A 122 10.67 -27.50 23.24
N THR A 123 11.80 -27.07 23.79
CA THR A 123 12.88 -26.43 23.01
C THR A 123 13.44 -27.39 21.95
N VAL A 124 13.66 -28.66 22.29
CA VAL A 124 14.11 -29.69 21.34
C VAL A 124 13.07 -29.92 20.24
N LEU A 125 11.79 -29.99 20.59
CA LEU A 125 10.71 -30.14 19.62
C LEU A 125 10.63 -28.93 18.66
N ALA A 126 10.76 -27.71 19.19
CA ALA A 126 10.83 -26.49 18.38
C ALA A 126 12.01 -26.52 17.38
N LEU A 127 13.19 -26.95 17.83
CA LEU A 127 14.35 -27.13 16.95
C LEU A 127 14.09 -28.17 15.85
N LEU A 128 13.48 -29.31 16.17
CA LEU A 128 13.12 -30.33 15.18
C LEU A 128 12.13 -29.80 14.13
N LEU A 129 11.17 -28.97 14.54
CA LEU A 129 10.22 -28.33 13.62
C LEU A 129 10.91 -27.32 12.68
N LEU A 130 11.83 -26.51 13.21
CA LEU A 130 12.65 -25.58 12.40
C LEU A 130 13.51 -26.34 11.38
N VAL A 131 14.17 -27.43 11.80
CA VAL A 131 14.90 -28.31 10.88
C VAL A 131 13.96 -28.92 9.84
N GLY A 132 12.75 -29.34 10.24
CA GLY A 132 11.72 -29.84 9.34
C GLY A 132 11.34 -28.83 8.23
N VAL A 133 11.23 -27.54 8.56
CA VAL A 133 10.99 -26.47 7.57
C VAL A 133 12.16 -26.36 6.58
N VAL A 134 13.40 -26.41 7.06
CA VAL A 134 14.61 -26.36 6.20
C VAL A 134 14.67 -27.60 5.29
N VAL A 135 14.40 -28.79 5.83
CA VAL A 135 14.39 -30.04 5.07
C VAL A 135 13.30 -30.01 4.00
N LEU A 136 12.09 -29.56 4.33
CA LEU A 136 11.01 -29.38 3.36
C LEU A 136 11.46 -28.45 2.23
N ALA A 137 12.10 -27.33 2.57
CA ALA A 137 12.60 -26.37 1.59
C ALA A 137 13.70 -26.93 0.69
N ALA A 138 14.62 -27.72 1.23
CA ALA A 138 15.69 -28.36 0.48
C ALA A 138 15.17 -29.47 -0.45
N VAL A 139 14.30 -30.35 0.05
CA VAL A 139 13.79 -31.52 -0.70
C VAL A 139 12.86 -31.11 -1.84
N ARG A 140 12.02 -30.10 -1.62
CA ARG A 140 11.01 -29.65 -2.61
C ARG A 140 11.50 -28.51 -3.50
N ALA A 141 12.72 -28.03 -3.31
CA ALA A 141 13.37 -26.95 -4.07
C ALA A 141 13.30 -27.06 -5.62
N ARG A 142 13.16 -28.26 -6.18
CA ARG A 142 13.16 -28.50 -7.64
C ARG A 142 11.93 -29.26 -8.12
N ARG A 143 10.95 -29.50 -7.25
CA ARG A 143 9.77 -30.32 -7.56
C ARG A 143 8.60 -29.43 -7.98
N PRO A 144 7.67 -29.92 -8.83
CA PRO A 144 6.46 -29.18 -9.17
C PRO A 144 5.52 -29.07 -7.96
N PHE A 145 4.69 -28.03 -7.96
CA PHE A 145 3.69 -27.76 -6.91
C PHE A 145 2.79 -28.96 -6.65
N ALA A 146 2.54 -29.25 -5.36
CA ALA A 146 1.56 -30.24 -4.93
C ALA A 146 0.70 -29.69 -3.79
N TRP A 147 -0.60 -29.94 -3.84
CA TRP A 147 -1.56 -29.38 -2.90
C TRP A 147 -1.30 -29.76 -1.43
N TRP A 148 -0.76 -30.96 -1.18
CA TRP A 148 -0.44 -31.45 0.16
C TRP A 148 0.73 -30.69 0.81
N GLU A 149 1.54 -29.96 0.04
CA GLU A 149 2.65 -29.17 0.59
C GLU A 149 2.15 -28.12 1.57
N LEU A 150 0.96 -27.56 1.34
CA LEU A 150 0.35 -26.62 2.28
C LEU A 150 -0.04 -27.30 3.58
N ALA A 151 -0.60 -28.51 3.53
CA ALA A 151 -0.97 -29.25 4.73
C ALA A 151 0.27 -29.60 5.56
N VAL A 152 1.37 -29.99 4.91
CA VAL A 152 2.64 -30.28 5.60
C VAL A 152 3.28 -29.01 6.15
N ALA A 153 3.33 -27.94 5.37
CA ALA A 153 3.85 -26.64 5.82
C ALA A 153 3.05 -26.11 7.01
N TRP A 154 1.71 -26.17 6.94
CA TRP A 154 0.84 -25.73 8.02
C TRP A 154 0.88 -26.66 9.22
N GLY A 155 1.07 -27.96 9.02
CA GLY A 155 1.37 -28.90 10.11
C GLY A 155 2.65 -28.51 10.85
N LEU A 156 3.74 -28.22 10.14
CA LEU A 156 5.01 -27.82 10.76
C LEU A 156 4.91 -26.47 11.48
N VAL A 157 4.43 -25.44 10.78
CA VAL A 157 4.33 -24.07 11.32
C VAL A 157 3.28 -24.00 12.43
N GLY A 158 2.10 -24.58 12.20
CA GLY A 158 1.01 -24.63 13.18
C GLY A 158 1.40 -25.40 14.44
N THR A 159 2.08 -26.56 14.31
CA THR A 159 2.59 -27.28 15.49
C THR A 159 3.61 -26.43 16.25
N GLY A 160 4.50 -25.71 15.57
CA GLY A 160 5.45 -24.81 16.23
C GLY A 160 4.77 -23.68 17.00
N VAL A 161 3.70 -23.12 16.43
CA VAL A 161 2.88 -22.12 17.11
C VAL A 161 2.16 -22.70 18.34
N VAL A 162 1.59 -23.90 18.22
CA VAL A 162 0.95 -24.62 19.33
C VAL A 162 1.95 -24.92 20.44
N VAL A 163 3.18 -25.35 20.11
CA VAL A 163 4.24 -25.59 21.09
C VAL A 163 4.50 -24.33 21.92
N GLY A 164 4.70 -23.17 21.28
CA GLY A 164 4.91 -21.92 22.02
C GLY A 164 3.72 -21.50 22.90
N LEU A 165 2.47 -21.79 22.50
CA LEU A 165 1.29 -21.54 23.34
C LEU A 165 1.19 -22.50 24.52
N VAL A 166 1.57 -23.76 24.34
CA VAL A 166 1.60 -24.76 25.42
C VAL A 166 2.70 -24.44 26.42
N GLU A 167 3.89 -24.06 25.96
CA GLU A 167 4.99 -23.56 26.81
C GLU A 167 4.53 -22.36 27.63
N ASN A 168 3.79 -21.43 27.01
CA ASN A 168 3.28 -20.25 27.69
C ASN A 168 2.36 -20.57 28.89
N ARG A 169 1.65 -21.71 28.90
CA ARG A 169 0.86 -22.14 30.06
C ARG A 169 1.71 -22.32 31.32
N TYR A 170 2.99 -22.66 31.17
CA TYR A 170 3.92 -22.71 32.30
C TYR A 170 4.13 -21.31 32.90
N SER A 171 4.37 -20.30 32.07
CA SER A 171 4.50 -18.89 32.48
C SER A 171 3.24 -18.34 33.15
N VAL A 172 2.06 -18.75 32.66
CA VAL A 172 0.75 -18.36 33.24
C VAL A 172 0.61 -18.87 34.67
N ARG A 173 1.17 -20.04 35.02
CA ARG A 173 1.17 -20.54 36.41
C ARG A 173 1.93 -19.63 37.38
N PHE A 174 2.87 -18.82 36.88
CA PHE A 174 3.60 -17.82 37.63
C PHE A 174 2.98 -16.41 37.51
N GLY A 175 1.74 -16.32 37.03
CA GLY A 175 1.00 -15.06 36.91
C GLY A 175 1.41 -14.19 35.72
N THR A 176 2.15 -14.74 34.75
CA THR A 176 2.61 -14.00 33.56
C THR A 176 2.13 -14.66 32.26
N ASP A 177 1.20 -14.03 31.57
CA ASP A 177 0.79 -14.48 30.22
C ASP A 177 1.67 -13.80 29.16
N GLN A 178 2.53 -14.56 28.49
CA GLN A 178 3.41 -14.03 27.44
C GLN A 178 2.83 -14.19 26.03
N ALA A 179 1.67 -14.86 25.86
CA ALA A 179 1.08 -15.05 24.52
C ALA A 179 0.75 -13.72 23.82
N PRO A 180 0.20 -12.69 24.49
CA PRO A 180 -0.03 -11.38 23.86
C PRO A 180 1.27 -10.74 23.35
N VAL A 181 2.35 -10.84 24.14
CA VAL A 181 3.67 -10.29 23.81
C VAL A 181 4.29 -11.06 22.64
N LEU A 182 4.18 -12.39 22.62
CA LEU A 182 4.64 -13.18 21.48
C LEU A 182 3.89 -12.84 20.19
N LEU A 183 2.55 -12.66 20.27
CA LEU A 183 1.75 -12.24 19.12
C LEU A 183 2.16 -10.86 18.64
N GLN A 184 2.52 -9.95 19.54
CA GLN A 184 3.06 -8.65 19.16
C GLN A 184 4.38 -8.78 18.41
N TYR A 185 5.32 -9.62 18.86
CA TYR A 185 6.58 -9.83 18.14
C TYR A 185 6.36 -10.47 16.77
N LEU A 186 5.46 -11.45 16.69
CA LEU A 186 5.13 -12.13 15.45
C LEU A 186 4.42 -11.18 14.47
N ALA A 187 3.45 -10.40 14.96
CA ALA A 187 2.84 -9.34 14.17
C ALA A 187 3.87 -8.28 13.76
N SER A 188 4.88 -7.97 14.58
CA SER A 188 5.86 -6.91 14.29
C SER A 188 6.81 -7.33 13.20
N SER A 189 7.31 -8.56 13.28
CA SER A 189 8.17 -9.15 12.26
C SER A 189 7.44 -9.30 10.92
N LEU A 190 6.17 -9.71 10.95
CA LEU A 190 5.33 -9.81 9.75
C LEU A 190 4.85 -8.45 9.23
N GLY A 191 4.71 -7.46 10.11
CA GLY A 191 4.32 -6.10 9.77
C GLY A 191 5.18 -5.52 8.66
N PHE A 192 6.49 -5.77 8.67
CA PHE A 192 7.40 -5.33 7.61
C PHE A 192 7.10 -5.94 6.24
N LEU A 193 6.69 -7.21 6.18
CA LEU A 193 6.30 -7.87 4.93
C LEU A 193 4.97 -7.31 4.40
N VAL A 194 4.12 -6.84 5.31
CA VAL A 194 2.77 -6.31 5.07
C VAL A 194 2.79 -4.85 4.63
N LEU A 195 3.79 -4.07 5.03
CA LEU A 195 3.88 -2.64 4.74
C LEU A 195 3.64 -2.23 3.28
N PRO A 196 4.14 -2.92 2.22
CA PRO A 196 3.90 -2.47 0.86
C PRO A 196 2.40 -2.54 0.51
N THR A 197 1.73 -3.60 0.96
CA THR A 197 0.30 -3.79 0.75
C THR A 197 -0.52 -2.77 1.56
N ALA A 198 -0.10 -2.44 2.79
CA ALA A 198 -0.74 -1.40 3.59
C ALA A 198 -0.60 0.00 2.94
N MET A 199 0.56 0.31 2.34
CA MET A 199 0.76 1.57 1.62
C MET A 199 -0.10 1.66 0.35
N VAL A 200 -0.20 0.56 -0.41
CA VAL A 200 -1.06 0.47 -1.60
C VAL A 200 -2.53 0.60 -1.20
N ALA A 201 -2.94 -0.06 -0.10
CA ALA A 201 -4.28 0.07 0.46
C ALA A 201 -4.61 1.53 0.81
N GLY A 202 -3.68 2.27 1.42
CA GLY A 202 -3.85 3.71 1.68
C GLY A 202 -4.05 4.54 0.41
N ALA A 203 -3.36 4.20 -0.68
CA ALA A 203 -3.48 4.89 -1.96
C ALA A 203 -4.81 4.63 -2.70
N SER A 204 -5.49 3.52 -2.40
CA SER A 204 -6.69 3.08 -3.12
C SER A 204 -7.85 4.09 -3.04
N VAL A 205 -7.99 4.80 -1.92
CA VAL A 205 -9.05 5.83 -1.75
C VAL A 205 -8.80 7.01 -2.69
N ALA A 206 -7.55 7.47 -2.78
CA ALA A 206 -7.18 8.52 -3.74
C ALA A 206 -7.42 8.08 -5.19
N GLU A 207 -7.14 6.82 -5.51
CA GLU A 207 -7.40 6.24 -6.82
C GLU A 207 -8.90 6.25 -7.17
N VAL A 208 -9.76 5.81 -6.24
CA VAL A 208 -11.22 5.83 -6.42
C VAL A 208 -11.73 7.26 -6.62
N CYS A 209 -11.24 8.23 -5.85
CA CYS A 209 -11.58 9.64 -6.00
C CYS A 209 -11.18 10.18 -7.39
N VAL A 210 -10.00 9.81 -7.89
CA VAL A 210 -9.53 10.18 -9.24
C VAL A 210 -10.41 9.57 -10.32
N ARG A 211 -10.64 8.25 -10.28
CA ARG A 211 -11.50 7.56 -11.25
C ARG A 211 -12.92 8.13 -11.26
N LEU A 212 -13.48 8.43 -10.09
CA LEU A 212 -14.83 8.99 -9.96
C LEU A 212 -14.91 10.41 -10.51
N THR A 213 -13.90 11.24 -10.26
CA THR A 213 -13.84 12.61 -10.79
C THR A 213 -13.68 12.62 -12.31
N VAL A 214 -12.82 11.75 -12.83
CA VAL A 214 -12.63 11.58 -14.28
C VAL A 214 -13.94 11.11 -14.93
N ALA A 215 -14.55 10.03 -14.43
CA ALA A 215 -15.81 9.54 -14.96
C ALA A 215 -16.93 10.59 -14.90
N ALA A 216 -17.02 11.34 -13.81
CA ALA A 216 -18.00 12.42 -13.66
C ALA A 216 -17.75 13.56 -14.65
N THR A 217 -16.49 13.96 -14.85
CA THR A 217 -16.13 15.03 -15.79
C THR A 217 -16.35 14.60 -17.24
N GLU A 218 -15.98 13.37 -17.63
CA GLU A 218 -16.26 12.82 -18.96
C GLU A 218 -17.75 12.78 -19.27
N GLN A 219 -18.54 12.27 -18.32
CA GLN A 219 -19.98 12.17 -18.49
C GLN A 219 -20.62 13.57 -18.56
N ALA A 220 -20.11 14.52 -17.77
CA ALA A 220 -20.48 15.92 -17.90
C ALA A 220 -20.11 16.48 -19.29
N GLN A 221 -18.96 16.14 -19.88
CA GLN A 221 -18.60 16.61 -21.22
C GLN A 221 -19.57 16.10 -22.30
N ARG A 222 -20.04 14.86 -22.18
CA ARG A 222 -20.93 14.23 -23.17
C ARG A 222 -22.35 14.78 -23.12
N LEU A 223 -22.84 15.16 -21.92
CA LEU A 223 -24.22 15.63 -21.72
C LEU A 223 -24.37 17.16 -21.65
N ALA A 224 -23.28 17.91 -21.51
CA ALA A 224 -23.35 19.33 -21.17
C ALA A 224 -23.72 20.26 -22.34
N ARG A 225 -24.78 21.06 -22.14
CA ARG A 225 -25.02 22.30 -22.89
C ARG A 225 -23.87 23.30 -22.66
N HIS A 226 -23.73 24.27 -23.58
CA HIS A 226 -22.67 25.31 -23.61
C HIS A 226 -22.31 25.94 -22.24
N TRP A 227 -23.27 26.20 -21.36
CA TRP A 227 -23.07 26.93 -20.10
C TRP A 227 -22.74 26.03 -18.90
N VAL A 228 -23.07 24.74 -18.96
CA VAL A 228 -22.90 23.79 -17.85
C VAL A 228 -21.44 23.67 -17.35
N PRO A 229 -20.40 23.64 -18.21
CA PRO A 229 -19.00 23.61 -17.75
C PRO A 229 -18.61 24.78 -16.84
N TYR A 230 -19.15 25.97 -17.13
CA TYR A 230 -18.86 27.18 -16.36
C TYR A 230 -19.67 27.21 -15.07
N ALA A 231 -20.92 26.75 -15.10
CA ALA A 231 -21.74 26.58 -13.89
C ALA A 231 -21.13 25.56 -12.92
N VAL A 232 -20.67 24.41 -13.43
CA VAL A 232 -19.98 23.38 -12.63
C VAL A 232 -18.70 23.94 -12.03
N LEU A 233 -17.87 24.64 -12.81
CA LEU A 233 -16.67 25.29 -12.28
C LEU A 233 -17.02 26.29 -11.17
N GLY A 234 -18.05 27.12 -11.35
CA GLY A 234 -18.49 28.09 -10.34
C GLY A 234 -18.98 27.44 -9.05
N VAL A 235 -19.79 26.39 -9.16
CA VAL A 235 -20.27 25.61 -8.00
C VAL A 235 -19.10 24.97 -7.25
N VAL A 236 -18.17 24.34 -7.97
CA VAL A 236 -16.99 23.70 -7.36
C VAL A 236 -16.09 24.74 -6.69
N LEU A 237 -15.92 25.92 -7.31
CA LEU A 237 -15.18 27.04 -6.69
C LEU A 237 -15.84 27.50 -5.39
N GLY A 238 -17.17 27.59 -5.37
CA GLY A 238 -17.94 27.96 -4.18
C GLY A 238 -17.80 26.94 -3.05
N VAL A 239 -18.02 25.66 -3.35
CA VAL A 239 -17.87 24.56 -2.38
C VAL A 239 -16.45 24.51 -1.84
N ARG A 240 -15.44 24.61 -2.72
CA ARG A 240 -14.04 24.61 -2.30
C ARG A 240 -13.69 25.85 -1.48
N GLY A 241 -14.25 27.02 -1.82
CA GLY A 241 -14.07 28.25 -1.04
C GLY A 241 -14.58 28.11 0.40
N VAL A 242 -15.76 27.50 0.58
CA VAL A 242 -16.31 27.21 1.92
C VAL A 242 -15.40 26.23 2.67
N GLN A 243 -14.96 25.15 2.03
CA GLN A 243 -14.05 24.17 2.64
C GLN A 243 -12.72 24.81 3.07
N VAL A 244 -12.11 25.63 2.21
CA VAL A 244 -10.86 26.35 2.52
C VAL A 244 -11.08 27.29 3.71
N GLY A 245 -12.21 28.00 3.77
CA GLY A 245 -12.56 28.85 4.90
C GLY A 245 -12.66 28.07 6.22
N LEU A 246 -13.31 26.91 6.20
CA LEU A 246 -13.40 26.01 7.36
C LEU A 246 -12.03 25.44 7.76
N GLN A 247 -11.21 25.03 6.78
CA GLN A 247 -9.86 24.53 7.04
C GLN A 247 -8.97 25.60 7.68
N LEU A 248 -8.98 26.82 7.13
CA LEU A 248 -8.22 27.95 7.67
C LEU A 248 -8.64 28.31 9.11
N ALA A 249 -9.93 28.18 9.44
CA ALA A 249 -10.44 28.42 10.79
C ALA A 249 -10.01 27.35 11.81
N GLY A 250 -9.67 26.14 11.34
CA GLY A 250 -9.21 25.02 12.17
C GLY A 250 -7.69 24.83 12.22
N LEU A 251 -6.90 25.63 11.52
CA LEU A 251 -5.43 25.52 11.54
C LEU A 251 -4.88 25.89 12.92
N ASP A 252 -4.00 25.07 13.46
CA ASP A 252 -3.24 25.41 14.66
C ASP A 252 -1.96 26.16 14.26
N PRO A 253 -1.85 27.48 14.55
CA PRO A 253 -0.72 28.29 14.13
C PRO A 253 0.61 27.87 14.76
N VAL A 254 0.60 27.08 15.85
CA VAL A 254 1.80 26.59 16.53
C VAL A 254 2.39 25.37 15.81
N VAL A 255 1.53 24.48 15.29
CA VAL A 255 1.94 23.25 14.60
C VAL A 255 2.10 23.48 13.10
N GLN A 256 1.25 24.31 12.50
CA GLN A 256 1.18 24.59 11.06
C GLN A 256 1.69 26.00 10.73
N GLY A 257 2.81 26.37 11.35
CA GLY A 257 3.46 27.66 11.13
C GLY A 257 4.06 27.83 9.73
N TRP A 258 4.72 28.97 9.50
CA TRP A 258 5.30 29.34 8.20
C TRP A 258 6.28 28.29 7.63
N ASP A 259 7.00 27.56 8.48
CA ASP A 259 7.94 26.52 8.06
C ASP A 259 7.26 25.41 7.24
N VAL A 260 6.04 25.02 7.64
CA VAL A 260 5.23 23.99 6.94
C VAL A 260 4.71 24.52 5.62
N VAL A 261 4.30 25.80 5.57
CA VAL A 261 3.82 26.46 4.35
C VAL A 261 4.95 26.61 3.32
N VAL A 262 6.14 27.04 3.75
CA VAL A 262 7.33 27.14 2.87
C VAL A 262 7.69 25.76 2.33
N ALA A 263 7.76 24.74 3.18
CA ALA A 263 8.04 23.36 2.75
C ALA A 263 6.99 22.86 1.73
N SER A 264 5.71 23.16 1.95
CA SER A 264 4.62 22.82 1.03
C SER A 264 4.72 23.55 -0.30
N LEU A 265 5.08 24.84 -0.31
CA LEU A 265 5.32 25.62 -1.52
C LEU A 265 6.50 25.07 -2.33
N VAL A 266 7.60 24.73 -1.66
CA VAL A 266 8.77 24.11 -2.30
C VAL A 266 8.40 22.76 -2.92
N LEU A 267 7.64 21.93 -2.19
CA LEU A 267 7.18 20.65 -2.68
C LEU A 267 6.28 20.78 -3.92
N VAL A 268 5.28 21.66 -3.88
CA VAL A 268 4.41 21.93 -5.04
C VAL A 268 5.21 22.49 -6.22
N GLY A 269 6.17 23.38 -5.96
CA GLY A 269 7.09 23.90 -6.96
C GLY A 269 7.94 22.80 -7.62
N LEU A 270 8.46 21.86 -6.84
CA LEU A 270 9.22 20.71 -7.35
C LEU A 270 8.34 19.74 -8.14
N LEU A 271 7.14 19.42 -7.64
CA LEU A 271 6.18 18.56 -8.35
C LEU A 271 5.80 19.17 -9.70
N ALA A 272 5.52 20.47 -9.73
CA ALA A 272 5.23 21.19 -10.97
C ALA A 272 6.45 21.27 -11.89
N GLY A 273 7.63 21.59 -11.36
CA GLY A 273 8.88 21.69 -12.14
C GLY A 273 9.30 20.35 -12.77
N VAL A 274 9.32 19.28 -11.98
CA VAL A 274 9.65 17.93 -12.46
C VAL A 274 8.57 17.43 -13.42
N GLY A 275 7.30 17.60 -13.09
CA GLY A 275 6.18 17.19 -13.94
C GLY A 275 6.18 17.89 -15.30
N THR A 276 6.42 19.21 -15.33
CA THR A 276 6.54 19.96 -16.59
C THR A 276 7.77 19.58 -17.41
N ALA A 277 8.91 19.32 -16.77
CA ALA A 277 10.12 18.84 -17.45
C ALA A 277 9.90 17.45 -18.09
N LEU A 278 9.24 16.53 -17.37
CA LEU A 278 8.91 15.20 -17.88
C LEU A 278 7.93 15.27 -19.05
N LEU A 279 6.91 16.12 -18.94
CA LEU A 279 5.97 16.35 -20.04
C LEU A 279 6.64 17.02 -21.25
N ALA A 280 7.52 17.99 -21.04
CA ALA A 280 8.29 18.60 -22.12
C ALA A 280 9.15 17.56 -22.85
N LEU A 281 9.75 16.62 -22.11
CA LEU A 281 10.56 15.54 -22.69
C LEU A 281 9.71 14.49 -23.43
N ALA A 282 8.55 14.12 -22.87
CA ALA A 282 7.63 13.19 -23.51
C ALA A 282 7.00 13.78 -24.79
N ARG A 283 6.70 15.09 -24.79
CA ARG A 283 6.17 15.83 -25.95
C ARG A 283 7.12 15.83 -27.14
N ARG A 284 8.44 15.81 -26.93
CA ARG A 284 9.42 15.67 -28.02
C ARG A 284 9.23 14.38 -28.84
N ARG A 285 8.48 13.41 -28.31
CA ARG A 285 8.11 12.15 -28.99
C ARG A 285 6.62 12.04 -29.33
N GLY A 286 5.86 13.14 -29.25
CA GLY A 286 4.43 13.15 -29.53
C GLY A 286 3.55 12.46 -28.48
N ALA A 287 4.11 12.01 -27.35
CA ALA A 287 3.35 11.37 -26.29
C ALA A 287 2.59 12.40 -25.44
N ARG A 288 1.32 12.10 -25.14
CA ARG A 288 0.45 12.89 -24.25
C ARG A 288 0.13 12.07 -22.99
N PRO A 289 0.00 12.72 -21.82
CA PRO A 289 -0.44 12.03 -20.62
C PRO A 289 -1.92 11.64 -20.79
N ASP A 290 -2.19 10.36 -20.59
CA ASP A 290 -3.53 9.83 -20.40
C ASP A 290 -3.89 9.96 -18.91
N VAL A 291 -4.99 10.65 -18.62
CA VAL A 291 -5.46 10.93 -17.24
C VAL A 291 -6.20 9.72 -16.68
N ASP A 292 -6.88 8.95 -17.54
CA ASP A 292 -7.69 7.80 -17.13
C ASP A 292 -6.78 6.65 -16.66
N GLY A 293 -5.65 6.45 -17.36
CA GLY A 293 -4.63 5.47 -17.01
C GLY A 293 -3.71 5.86 -15.84
N LEU A 294 -3.89 7.02 -15.20
CA LEU A 294 -3.07 7.42 -14.04
C LEU A 294 -3.25 6.46 -12.86
N GLY A 295 -4.48 6.01 -12.60
CA GLY A 295 -4.77 5.05 -11.54
C GLY A 295 -4.07 3.70 -11.80
N ASP A 296 -4.22 3.16 -13.01
CA ASP A 296 -3.62 1.88 -13.39
C ASP A 296 -2.07 1.91 -13.33
N GLU A 297 -1.46 3.00 -13.78
CA GLU A 297 0.00 3.17 -13.68
C GLU A 297 0.45 3.37 -12.22
N LEU A 298 -0.37 3.99 -11.35
CA LEU A 298 -0.09 4.06 -9.92
C LEU A 298 -0.10 2.67 -9.29
N THR A 299 -1.13 1.86 -9.53
CA THR A 299 -1.20 0.49 -9.00
C THR A 299 0.00 -0.33 -9.46
N ALA A 300 0.43 -0.16 -10.72
CA ALA A 300 1.60 -0.84 -11.28
C ALA A 300 2.95 -0.38 -10.66
N VAL A 301 3.02 0.84 -10.11
CA VAL A 301 4.24 1.44 -9.55
C VAL A 301 4.28 1.34 -8.02
N ALA A 302 3.13 1.44 -7.34
CA ALA A 302 3.02 1.52 -5.90
C ALA A 302 3.59 0.27 -5.21
N LEU A 303 3.23 -0.93 -5.66
CA LEU A 303 3.73 -2.18 -5.07
C LEU A 303 5.26 -2.34 -5.25
N PRO A 304 5.87 -2.15 -6.44
CA PRO A 304 7.33 -2.16 -6.58
C PRO A 304 8.06 -1.12 -5.74
N VAL A 305 7.53 0.11 -5.65
CA VAL A 305 8.16 1.19 -4.88
C VAL A 305 8.05 0.92 -3.38
N GLY A 306 6.88 0.50 -2.89
CA GLY A 306 6.69 0.07 -1.51
C GLY A 306 7.64 -1.08 -1.17
N ALA A 307 7.68 -2.12 -2.01
CA ALA A 307 8.59 -3.25 -1.84
C ALA A 307 10.07 -2.82 -1.83
N ALA A 308 10.47 -1.87 -2.67
CA ALA A 308 11.83 -1.34 -2.70
C ALA A 308 12.20 -0.61 -1.39
N LEU A 309 11.29 0.19 -0.83
CA LEU A 309 11.51 0.87 0.45
C LEU A 309 11.73 -0.12 1.60
N ILE A 310 11.05 -1.25 1.55
CA ILE A 310 11.09 -2.27 2.61
C ILE A 310 12.23 -3.25 2.42
N LEU A 311 12.54 -3.64 1.18
CA LEU A 311 13.60 -4.60 0.88
C LEU A 311 14.96 -4.14 1.42
N VAL A 312 15.18 -2.83 1.51
CA VAL A 312 16.42 -2.26 2.05
C VAL A 312 16.42 -2.25 3.59
N ASN A 313 15.24 -2.21 4.24
CA ASN A 313 15.10 -2.28 5.71
C ASN A 313 15.01 -3.73 6.23
N LEU A 314 14.58 -4.66 5.38
CA LEU A 314 14.35 -6.05 5.73
C LEU A 314 15.62 -6.77 6.27
N PRO A 315 16.83 -6.57 5.72
CA PRO A 315 18.06 -7.15 6.29
C PRO A 315 18.37 -6.63 7.69
N VAL A 316 18.11 -5.35 7.98
CA VAL A 316 18.34 -4.76 9.30
C VAL A 316 17.36 -5.37 10.32
N GLN A 317 16.11 -5.61 9.91
CA GLN A 317 15.12 -6.28 10.75
C GLN A 317 15.40 -7.77 10.94
N LEU A 318 15.85 -8.47 9.89
CA LEU A 318 16.29 -9.85 10.02
C LEU A 318 17.49 -9.94 10.98
N ALA A 319 18.45 -9.01 10.88
CA ALA A 319 19.53 -8.92 11.85
C ALA A 319 19.01 -8.63 13.26
N ALA A 320 18.04 -7.72 13.42
CA ALA A 320 17.38 -7.44 14.69
C ALA A 320 16.72 -8.67 15.33
N GLY A 321 16.15 -9.57 14.52
CA GLY A 321 15.55 -10.82 14.99
C GLY A 321 16.56 -11.95 15.23
N VAL A 322 17.68 -11.97 14.49
CA VAL A 322 18.73 -12.99 14.62
C VAL A 322 19.66 -12.70 15.80
N VAL A 323 19.91 -11.44 16.15
CA VAL A 323 20.77 -11.07 17.30
C VAL A 323 20.28 -11.69 18.63
N PRO A 324 18.98 -11.64 18.98
CA PRO A 324 18.45 -12.37 20.14
C PRO A 324 18.59 -13.90 20.03
N LEU A 325 18.45 -14.47 18.84
CA LEU A 325 18.65 -15.91 18.62
C LEU A 325 20.10 -16.30 18.92
N LEU A 326 21.06 -15.52 18.43
CA LEU A 326 22.48 -15.75 18.68
C LEU A 326 22.83 -15.52 20.16
N SER A 327 22.22 -14.54 20.83
CA SER A 327 22.45 -14.31 22.25
C SER A 327 21.91 -15.43 23.13
N THR A 328 20.82 -16.10 22.73
CA THR A 328 20.33 -17.30 23.46
C THR A 328 21.25 -18.52 23.33
N LEU A 329 22.07 -18.57 22.28
CA LEU A 329 23.05 -19.63 22.05
C LEU A 329 24.43 -19.29 22.65
N ASP A 330 24.66 -18.03 23.03
CA ASP A 330 25.92 -17.56 23.60
C ASP A 330 25.98 -17.83 25.12
N THR A 331 26.41 -19.03 25.48
CA THR A 331 26.72 -19.41 26.87
C THR A 331 27.88 -18.63 27.49
N SER A 332 28.70 -17.94 26.69
CA SER A 332 29.92 -17.23 27.12
C SER A 332 29.71 -15.75 27.44
N GLY A 333 28.55 -15.17 27.14
CA GLY A 333 28.24 -13.75 27.42
C GLY A 333 29.08 -12.73 26.63
N THR A 334 29.79 -13.19 25.60
CA THR A 334 30.70 -12.37 24.77
C THR A 334 29.98 -11.46 23.78
N LEU A 335 28.81 -11.86 23.28
CA LEU A 335 27.96 -11.10 22.36
C LEU A 335 27.01 -10.14 23.08
N THR A 336 26.75 -10.37 24.37
CA THR A 336 25.89 -9.50 25.22
C THR A 336 26.56 -8.17 25.61
N GLY A 337 27.84 -7.95 25.32
CA GLY A 337 28.58 -6.74 25.67
C GLY A 337 28.54 -5.60 24.64
N THR A 338 27.92 -5.81 23.47
CA THR A 338 27.75 -4.75 22.46
C THR A 338 26.33 -4.19 22.53
N ASP A 339 26.15 -3.04 23.18
CA ASP A 339 24.94 -2.20 23.16
C ASP A 339 24.67 -1.63 21.75
N VAL A 340 24.42 -2.50 20.78
CA VAL A 340 23.99 -2.07 19.44
C VAL A 340 22.50 -1.78 19.54
N ASP A 341 22.15 -0.50 19.71
CA ASP A 341 20.78 -0.03 19.58
C ASP A 341 20.34 -0.14 18.11
N VAL A 342 19.74 -1.28 17.79
CA VAL A 342 19.24 -1.60 16.45
C VAL A 342 18.13 -0.62 16.03
N GLY A 343 17.35 -0.11 16.99
CA GLY A 343 16.31 0.89 16.73
C GLY A 343 16.91 2.21 16.26
N ALA A 344 17.98 2.67 16.91
CA ALA A 344 18.72 3.86 16.49
C ALA A 344 19.39 3.66 15.11
N LEU A 345 19.93 2.47 14.82
CA LEU A 345 20.51 2.16 13.51
C LEU A 345 19.44 2.19 12.40
N VAL A 346 18.28 1.57 12.63
CA VAL A 346 17.14 1.63 11.70
C VAL A 346 16.73 3.09 11.46
N GLY A 347 16.55 3.87 12.54
CA GLY A 347 16.17 5.28 12.43
C GLY A 347 17.13 6.11 11.58
N ARG A 348 18.44 5.86 11.68
CA ARG A 348 19.47 6.54 10.88
C ARG A 348 19.47 6.14 9.40
N LEU A 349 19.05 4.91 9.08
CA LEU A 349 19.10 4.39 7.71
C LEU A 349 17.83 4.67 6.91
N VAL A 350 16.67 4.85 7.54
CA VAL A 350 15.38 5.02 6.85
C VAL A 350 15.38 6.20 5.87
N ASP A 351 15.84 7.37 6.29
CA ASP A 351 15.84 8.57 5.45
C ASP A 351 16.80 8.49 4.24
N PRO A 352 18.08 8.07 4.39
CA PRO A 352 18.96 7.89 3.23
C PRO A 352 18.47 6.83 2.25
N ILE A 353 17.87 5.75 2.74
CA ILE A 353 17.24 4.74 1.88
C ILE A 353 16.08 5.36 1.10
N ARG A 354 15.20 6.11 1.78
CA ARG A 354 14.06 6.77 1.15
C ARG A 354 14.49 7.77 0.09
N ALA A 355 15.51 8.58 0.36
CA ALA A 355 16.10 9.51 -0.60
C ALA A 355 16.69 8.77 -1.80
N LEU A 356 17.45 7.70 -1.58
CA LEU A 356 18.04 6.89 -2.65
C LEU A 356 16.95 6.29 -3.56
N VAL A 357 15.93 5.66 -2.97
CA VAL A 357 14.79 5.10 -3.72
C VAL A 357 14.08 6.23 -4.49
N GLY A 358 13.84 7.38 -3.87
CA GLY A 358 13.24 8.55 -4.51
C GLY A 358 14.02 9.02 -5.74
N VAL A 359 15.34 9.17 -5.63
CA VAL A 359 16.22 9.57 -6.74
C VAL A 359 16.20 8.54 -7.87
N VAL A 360 16.27 7.24 -7.55
CA VAL A 360 16.19 6.17 -8.54
C VAL A 360 14.85 6.21 -9.27
N VAL A 361 13.74 6.41 -8.54
CA VAL A 361 12.39 6.50 -9.11
C VAL A 361 12.25 7.73 -10.02
N VAL A 362 12.80 8.90 -9.65
CA VAL A 362 12.87 10.07 -10.55
C VAL A 362 13.71 9.77 -11.80
N GLY A 363 14.85 9.08 -11.66
CA GLY A 363 15.66 8.66 -12.80
C GLY A 363 14.89 7.73 -13.77
N LEU A 364 14.10 6.80 -13.21
CA LEU A 364 13.19 5.94 -13.98
C LEU A 364 12.06 6.75 -14.64
N ALA A 365 11.56 7.80 -13.99
CA ALA A 365 10.59 8.74 -14.57
C ALA A 365 11.15 9.41 -15.83
N PHE A 366 12.36 9.95 -15.78
CA PHE A 366 13.02 10.53 -16.95
C PHE A 366 13.26 9.49 -18.05
N ARG A 367 13.64 8.26 -17.69
CA ARG A 367 13.77 7.16 -18.66
C ARG A 367 12.43 6.80 -19.31
N ALA A 368 11.34 6.80 -18.54
CA ALA A 368 9.99 6.55 -19.06
C ALA A 368 9.51 7.69 -19.98
N ALA A 369 9.78 8.95 -19.62
CA ALA A 369 9.48 10.11 -20.45
C ALA A 369 10.27 10.06 -21.76
N ARG A 370 11.56 9.72 -21.70
CA ARG A 370 12.38 9.48 -22.89
C ARG A 370 11.82 8.36 -23.75
N ARG A 371 11.13 7.36 -23.20
CA ARG A 371 10.49 6.27 -23.95
C ARG A 371 9.10 6.59 -24.49
N GLY A 372 8.61 7.82 -24.30
CA GLY A 372 7.27 8.23 -24.76
C GLY A 372 6.13 7.74 -23.86
N ARG A 373 6.41 7.29 -22.64
CA ARG A 373 5.36 6.89 -21.68
C ARG A 373 5.08 8.03 -20.71
N ALA A 374 4.29 9.01 -21.18
CA ALA A 374 4.05 10.26 -20.45
C ALA A 374 3.36 10.02 -19.09
N THR A 375 2.27 9.24 -19.04
CA THR A 375 1.53 8.93 -17.81
C THR A 375 2.41 8.27 -16.75
N ARG A 376 3.08 7.18 -17.11
CA ARG A 376 4.02 6.47 -16.21
C ARG A 376 5.16 7.35 -15.72
N ALA A 377 5.71 8.19 -16.60
CA ALA A 377 6.77 9.12 -16.21
C ALA A 377 6.27 10.10 -15.16
N LEU A 378 5.05 10.60 -15.33
CA LEU A 378 4.47 11.60 -14.46
C LEU A 378 4.20 11.02 -13.06
N VAL A 379 3.62 9.82 -12.98
CA VAL A 379 3.41 9.08 -11.72
C VAL A 379 4.74 8.77 -11.02
N LEU A 380 5.72 8.21 -11.73
CA LEU A 380 7.05 7.96 -11.15
C LEU A 380 7.72 9.25 -10.69
N GLY A 381 7.59 10.33 -11.46
CA GLY A 381 8.18 11.63 -11.15
C GLY A 381 7.63 12.22 -9.86
N THR A 382 6.30 12.23 -9.71
CA THR A 382 5.65 12.78 -8.50
C THR A 382 5.92 11.91 -7.27
N VAL A 383 5.84 10.58 -7.38
CA VAL A 383 6.19 9.65 -6.28
C VAL A 383 7.65 9.82 -5.86
N GLY A 384 8.57 9.92 -6.82
CA GLY A 384 9.99 10.09 -6.52
C GLY A 384 10.30 11.41 -5.81
N VAL A 385 9.68 12.52 -6.23
CA VAL A 385 9.80 13.83 -5.55
C VAL A 385 9.25 13.77 -4.12
N MET A 386 8.09 13.13 -3.92
CA MET A 386 7.52 12.93 -2.58
C MET A 386 8.48 12.16 -1.67
N LEU A 387 9.08 11.06 -2.15
CA LEU A 387 10.03 10.27 -1.37
C LEU A 387 11.28 11.06 -0.97
N VAL A 388 11.84 11.85 -1.90
CA VAL A 388 13.01 12.69 -1.61
C VAL A 388 12.65 13.75 -0.57
N MET A 389 11.51 14.43 -0.69
CA MET A 389 11.10 15.44 0.29
C MET A 389 10.74 14.88 1.66
N LEU A 390 10.28 13.63 1.71
CA LEU A 390 10.01 12.93 2.97
C LEU A 390 11.29 12.44 3.68
N ALA A 391 12.47 12.54 3.08
CA ALA A 391 13.75 12.23 3.74
C ALA A 391 14.20 13.43 4.61
N ARG A 392 13.45 13.67 5.70
CA ARG A 392 13.53 14.88 6.53
C ARG A 392 14.94 15.18 7.05
N SER A 393 15.63 14.17 7.59
CA SER A 393 16.96 14.38 8.18
C SER A 393 18.02 14.82 7.18
N LEU A 394 17.87 14.46 5.90
CA LEU A 394 18.82 14.79 4.84
C LEU A 394 18.51 16.11 4.14
N VAL A 395 17.23 16.46 4.00
CA VAL A 395 16.80 17.64 3.24
C VAL A 395 16.59 18.85 4.14
N GLN A 396 16.09 18.64 5.36
CA GLN A 396 15.67 19.73 6.25
C GLN A 396 16.60 19.87 7.47
N GLY A 397 17.44 18.87 7.77
CA GLY A 397 18.36 18.85 8.91
C GLY A 397 17.70 18.38 10.22
N ALA A 398 18.50 17.89 11.17
CA ALA A 398 18.01 17.21 12.38
C ALA A 398 17.18 18.09 13.35
N GLN A 399 17.13 19.41 13.15
CA GLN A 399 16.48 20.37 14.06
C GLN A 399 15.25 21.08 13.48
N THR A 400 14.90 20.88 12.21
CA THR A 400 13.74 21.57 11.62
C THR A 400 12.45 20.81 11.91
N ARG A 401 11.44 21.53 12.40
CA ARG A 401 10.09 21.02 12.69
C ARG A 401 9.18 20.93 11.46
N ALA A 402 9.70 21.27 10.27
CA ALA A 402 8.92 21.47 9.04
C ALA A 402 8.44 20.16 8.40
N GLY A 403 7.52 19.46 9.05
CA GLY A 403 6.83 18.32 8.46
C GLY A 403 5.98 18.73 7.26
N VAL A 404 5.89 17.88 6.23
CA VAL A 404 4.90 18.03 5.15
C VAL A 404 3.53 17.67 5.73
N ASP A 405 2.65 18.67 5.86
CA ASP A 405 1.27 18.49 6.27
C ASP A 405 0.38 18.35 5.01
N PRO A 406 -0.39 17.24 4.87
CA PRO A 406 -1.26 17.02 3.72
C PRO A 406 -2.33 18.10 3.51
N ASP A 407 -2.85 18.70 4.59
CA ASP A 407 -3.90 19.71 4.50
C ASP A 407 -3.34 21.03 3.99
N VAL A 408 -2.18 21.44 4.52
CA VAL A 408 -1.44 22.62 4.02
C VAL A 408 -1.04 22.40 2.56
N LEU A 409 -0.59 21.19 2.21
CA LEU A 409 -0.26 20.84 0.82
C LEU A 409 -1.47 20.97 -0.11
N ASN A 410 -2.66 20.51 0.32
CA ASN A 410 -3.89 20.63 -0.45
C ASN A 410 -4.37 22.08 -0.57
N LEU A 411 -4.18 22.91 0.47
CA LEU A 411 -4.45 24.34 0.41
C LEU A 411 -3.55 25.03 -0.63
N VAL A 412 -2.25 24.75 -0.62
CA VAL A 412 -1.30 25.29 -1.61
C VAL A 412 -1.66 24.81 -3.02
N ALA A 413 -1.98 23.52 -3.19
CA ALA A 413 -2.42 22.99 -4.48
C ALA A 413 -3.71 23.67 -4.98
N THR A 414 -4.69 23.88 -4.08
CA THR A 414 -5.93 24.61 -4.38
C THR A 414 -5.61 26.04 -4.84
N ALA A 415 -4.72 26.74 -4.15
CA ALA A 415 -4.29 28.08 -4.52
C ALA A 415 -3.67 28.12 -5.93
N VAL A 416 -2.82 27.15 -6.28
CA VAL A 416 -2.24 27.05 -7.62
C VAL A 416 -3.31 26.85 -8.69
N VAL A 417 -4.30 25.99 -8.45
CA VAL A 417 -5.40 25.76 -9.41
C VAL A 417 -6.27 27.01 -9.55
N VAL A 418 -6.58 27.70 -8.46
CA VAL A 418 -7.34 28.97 -8.48
C VAL A 418 -6.57 30.05 -9.24
N VAL A 419 -5.26 30.20 -9.01
CA VAL A 419 -4.42 31.11 -9.82
C VAL A 419 -4.45 30.72 -11.30
N GLY A 420 -4.47 29.42 -11.61
CA GLY A 420 -4.67 28.89 -12.96
C GLY A 420 -6.01 29.31 -13.58
N VAL A 421 -7.11 29.24 -12.82
CA VAL A 421 -8.45 29.71 -13.22
C VAL A 421 -8.41 31.22 -13.50
N VAL A 422 -7.89 32.02 -12.57
CA VAL A 422 -7.79 33.48 -12.70
C VAL A 422 -6.94 33.87 -13.90
N ALA A 423 -5.77 33.25 -14.08
CA ALA A 423 -4.91 33.49 -15.23
C ALA A 423 -5.58 33.11 -16.56
N ALA A 424 -6.32 32.01 -16.61
CA ALA A 424 -7.06 31.59 -17.80
C ALA A 424 -8.23 32.55 -18.12
N LEU A 425 -8.89 33.09 -17.09
CA LEU A 425 -9.96 34.07 -17.21
C LEU A 425 -9.41 35.42 -17.71
N LEU A 426 -8.35 35.92 -17.08
CA LEU A 426 -7.67 37.17 -17.45
C LEU A 426 -7.10 37.11 -18.88
N ARG A 427 -6.55 35.96 -19.27
CA ARG A 427 -6.03 35.76 -20.64
C ARG A 427 -7.13 35.47 -21.67
N ARG A 428 -8.42 35.43 -21.26
CA ARG A 428 -9.58 35.06 -22.11
C ARG A 428 -9.39 33.73 -22.85
N ARG A 429 -8.68 32.77 -22.24
CA ARG A 429 -8.42 31.44 -22.81
C ARG A 429 -9.21 30.32 -22.09
N LEU A 430 -10.32 30.67 -21.47
CA LEU A 430 -11.16 29.75 -20.70
C LEU A 430 -12.11 29.00 -21.65
N THR A 431 -11.55 28.01 -22.36
CA THR A 431 -12.32 27.10 -23.22
C THR A 431 -13.13 26.12 -22.39
N ARG A 432 -14.21 25.55 -22.96
CA ARG A 432 -15.07 24.56 -22.27
C ARG A 432 -14.28 23.40 -21.68
N SER A 433 -13.35 22.84 -22.46
CA SER A 433 -12.48 21.75 -22.02
C SER A 433 -11.57 22.16 -20.86
N ARG A 434 -11.06 23.41 -20.87
CA ARG A 434 -10.24 23.92 -19.76
C ARG A 434 -11.05 24.21 -18.51
N ALA A 435 -12.28 24.72 -18.65
CA ALA A 435 -13.19 24.94 -17.54
C ALA A 435 -13.52 23.62 -16.83
N LEU A 436 -13.84 22.57 -17.59
CA LEU A 436 -14.09 21.22 -17.07
C LEU A 436 -12.84 20.59 -16.45
N ALA A 437 -11.66 20.77 -17.05
CA ALA A 437 -10.43 20.22 -16.50
C ALA A 437 -10.04 20.91 -15.18
N LEU A 438 -10.17 22.24 -15.11
CA LEU A 438 -9.97 23.01 -13.86
C LEU A 438 -11.03 22.66 -12.80
N ALA A 439 -12.28 22.45 -13.20
CA ALA A 439 -13.33 21.99 -12.31
C ALA A 439 -13.00 20.60 -11.76
N GLY A 440 -12.56 19.67 -12.60
CA GLY A 440 -12.11 18.34 -12.17
C GLY A 440 -10.93 18.40 -11.18
N ALA A 441 -9.94 19.26 -11.45
CA ALA A 441 -8.82 19.48 -10.53
C ALA A 441 -9.27 20.04 -9.16
N LEU A 442 -10.20 21.01 -9.15
CA LEU A 442 -10.75 21.55 -7.91
C LEU A 442 -11.64 20.54 -7.17
N THR A 443 -12.42 19.74 -7.90
CA THR A 443 -13.22 18.64 -7.33
C THR A 443 -12.30 17.61 -6.68
N LEU A 444 -11.16 17.29 -7.31
CA LEU A 444 -10.16 16.42 -6.70
C LEU A 444 -9.56 16.99 -5.42
N CYS A 445 -9.18 18.27 -5.40
CA CYS A 445 -8.74 18.94 -4.17
C CYS A 445 -9.84 18.95 -3.10
N ALA A 446 -11.11 19.11 -3.50
CA ALA A 446 -12.24 19.11 -2.57
C ALA A 446 -12.51 17.71 -1.98
N LEU A 447 -12.45 16.66 -2.80
CA LEU A 447 -12.58 15.28 -2.37
C LEU A 447 -11.40 14.87 -1.48
N PHE A 448 -10.19 15.34 -1.79
CA PHE A 448 -9.01 15.09 -0.96
C PHE A 448 -9.13 15.74 0.43
N SER A 449 -9.70 16.94 0.55
CA SER A 449 -10.04 17.52 1.86
C SER A 449 -11.11 16.74 2.61
N GLY A 450 -12.02 16.09 1.89
CA GLY A 450 -13.04 15.21 2.47
C GLY A 450 -12.56 13.78 2.65
N ARG A 451 -11.27 13.47 2.40
CA ARG A 451 -10.78 12.10 2.41
C ARG A 451 -10.99 11.45 3.76
N ASP A 452 -10.81 12.17 4.86
CA ASP A 452 -10.98 11.66 6.22
C ASP A 452 -12.42 11.17 6.44
N PHE A 453 -13.41 11.89 5.91
CA PHE A 453 -14.82 11.50 5.96
C PHE A 453 -15.15 10.31 5.05
N ILE A 454 -14.54 10.25 3.86
CA ILE A 454 -14.72 9.14 2.91
C ILE A 454 -14.02 7.87 3.40
N SER A 455 -12.87 8.02 4.05
CA SER A 455 -12.07 6.96 4.64
C SER A 455 -12.64 6.45 5.96
N ASP A 456 -13.42 7.28 6.66
CA ASP A 456 -13.91 6.98 8.00
C ASP A 456 -15.44 7.12 8.23
N PRO A 457 -16.32 6.61 7.33
CA PRO A 457 -17.76 6.57 7.61
C PRO A 457 -18.07 5.59 8.74
N VAL A 458 -17.23 4.58 8.91
CA VAL A 458 -17.41 3.49 9.88
C VAL A 458 -16.82 3.84 11.24
N GLY A 459 -15.68 4.52 11.36
CA GLY A 459 -15.18 4.99 12.66
C GLY A 459 -15.96 6.19 13.19
N ALA A 460 -16.61 6.99 12.33
CA ALA A 460 -17.66 7.93 12.77
C ALA A 460 -18.86 7.22 13.44
N VAL A 461 -19.15 5.96 13.07
CA VAL A 461 -20.26 5.15 13.60
C VAL A 461 -19.81 4.16 14.69
N LEU A 462 -18.58 3.64 14.64
CA LEU A 462 -18.04 2.56 15.48
C LEU A 462 -16.91 3.00 16.43
N GLY A 463 -16.38 4.23 16.30
CA GLY A 463 -15.35 4.79 17.18
C GLY A 463 -13.92 4.25 16.98
N PHE A 464 -13.62 3.65 15.82
CA PHE A 464 -12.29 3.11 15.48
C PHE A 464 -11.88 3.55 14.06
N SER A 465 -11.17 4.68 13.97
CA SER A 465 -11.03 5.48 12.75
C SER A 465 -10.06 4.91 11.70
N GLY A 466 -8.87 4.44 12.10
CA GLY A 466 -7.83 4.00 11.16
C GLY A 466 -8.05 2.61 10.54
N ALA A 467 -8.53 1.65 11.35
CA ALA A 467 -8.63 0.26 10.91
C ALA A 467 -9.65 0.02 9.79
N ALA A 468 -10.69 0.86 9.68
CA ALA A 468 -11.72 0.74 8.65
C ALA A 468 -11.19 1.10 7.26
N LEU A 469 -10.37 2.16 7.16
CA LEU A 469 -9.70 2.56 5.92
C LEU A 469 -8.78 1.44 5.42
N VAL A 470 -7.96 0.89 6.32
CA VAL A 470 -7.04 -0.19 5.98
C VAL A 470 -7.83 -1.44 5.58
N LEU A 471 -8.90 -1.81 6.30
CA LEU A 471 -9.79 -2.91 5.94
C LEU A 471 -10.39 -2.73 4.53
N PHE A 472 -10.92 -1.55 4.23
CA PHE A 472 -11.47 -1.24 2.91
C PHE A 472 -10.40 -1.34 1.82
N GLY A 473 -9.28 -0.65 1.99
CA GLY A 473 -8.20 -0.62 1.01
C GLY A 473 -7.61 -2.01 0.74
N LEU A 474 -7.45 -2.84 1.78
CA LEU A 474 -6.98 -4.23 1.63
C LEU A 474 -8.01 -5.11 0.91
N THR A 475 -9.28 -4.94 1.22
CA THR A 475 -10.35 -5.69 0.56
C THR A 475 -10.45 -5.28 -0.91
N TRP A 476 -10.37 -3.98 -1.18
CA TRP A 476 -10.35 -3.43 -2.54
C TRP A 476 -9.14 -3.92 -3.33
N ASP A 477 -7.93 -3.86 -2.76
CA ASP A 477 -6.69 -4.34 -3.39
C ASP A 477 -6.76 -5.85 -3.68
N LEU A 478 -7.28 -6.65 -2.75
CA LEU A 478 -7.47 -8.09 -3.00
C LEU A 478 -8.37 -8.37 -4.21
N PHE A 479 -9.42 -7.57 -4.41
CA PHE A 479 -10.36 -7.78 -5.54
C PHE A 479 -9.94 -7.10 -6.84
N THR A 480 -9.13 -6.04 -6.79
CA THR A 480 -8.75 -5.24 -7.97
C THR A 480 -7.28 -5.43 -8.40
N GLY A 481 -6.37 -5.59 -7.44
CA GLY A 481 -4.93 -5.72 -7.66
C GLY A 481 -4.44 -7.15 -7.95
N SER A 482 -5.28 -8.17 -7.73
CA SER A 482 -4.89 -9.59 -7.88
C SER A 482 -4.70 -10.05 -9.33
N ALA A 483 -4.98 -9.20 -10.33
CA ALA A 483 -4.87 -9.53 -11.75
C ALA A 483 -3.47 -10.04 -12.14
N TRP A 484 -2.41 -9.53 -11.49
CA TRP A 484 -1.05 -9.97 -11.78
C TRP A 484 -0.91 -11.49 -11.54
N ALA A 485 -1.59 -12.08 -10.56
CA ALA A 485 -1.49 -13.51 -10.28
C ALA A 485 -2.07 -14.41 -11.37
N ASN A 486 -2.94 -13.88 -12.24
CA ASN A 486 -3.53 -14.62 -13.35
C ASN A 486 -2.56 -14.80 -14.54
N GLY A 487 -1.54 -13.95 -14.65
CA GLY A 487 -0.58 -14.00 -15.77
C GLY A 487 0.46 -15.12 -15.62
N GLU A 488 1.02 -15.57 -16.73
CA GLU A 488 2.20 -16.45 -16.73
C GLU A 488 3.48 -15.61 -16.83
N SER A 489 4.52 -15.98 -16.07
CA SER A 489 5.84 -15.39 -16.16
C SER A 489 6.90 -16.47 -16.12
N ARG A 490 7.97 -16.32 -16.91
CA ARG A 490 9.10 -17.26 -16.91
C ARG A 490 9.78 -17.40 -15.54
N ARG A 491 9.67 -16.38 -14.68
CA ARG A 491 10.29 -16.37 -13.34
C ARG A 491 9.36 -16.77 -12.20
N PHE A 492 8.04 -16.66 -12.39
CA PHE A 492 7.05 -16.98 -11.37
C PHE A 492 5.94 -17.80 -11.99
N VAL A 493 5.88 -19.08 -11.60
CA VAL A 493 4.79 -19.96 -11.99
C VAL A 493 3.49 -19.45 -11.36
N ARG A 494 2.35 -19.60 -12.06
CA ARG A 494 1.03 -19.12 -11.60
C ARG A 494 0.71 -19.46 -10.14
N PRO A 495 0.89 -20.71 -9.64
CA PRO A 495 0.57 -21.07 -8.26
C PRO A 495 1.36 -20.23 -7.24
N THR A 496 2.63 -19.96 -7.50
CA THR A 496 3.46 -19.09 -6.64
C THR A 496 2.88 -17.69 -6.53
N ARG A 497 2.40 -17.11 -7.63
CA ARG A 497 1.84 -15.74 -7.63
C ARG A 497 0.53 -15.70 -6.84
N VAL A 498 -0.35 -16.69 -7.05
CA VAL A 498 -1.61 -16.83 -6.31
C VAL A 498 -1.34 -16.96 -4.81
N LEU A 499 -0.40 -17.83 -4.42
CA LEU A 499 -0.04 -18.02 -3.01
C LEU A 499 0.61 -16.78 -2.38
N LEU A 500 1.42 -16.02 -3.14
CA LEU A 500 1.98 -14.76 -2.65
C LEU A 500 0.91 -13.70 -2.41
N VAL A 501 -0.08 -13.58 -3.31
CA VAL A 501 -1.24 -12.69 -3.10
C VAL A 501 -1.98 -13.10 -1.84
N LEU A 502 -2.37 -14.36 -1.72
CA LEU A 502 -3.13 -14.85 -0.57
C LEU A 502 -2.33 -14.71 0.74
N SER A 503 -1.04 -15.04 0.72
CA SER A 503 -0.18 -14.89 1.89
C SER A 503 -0.10 -13.42 2.32
N GLY A 504 0.17 -12.51 1.38
CA GLY A 504 0.18 -11.07 1.64
C GLY A 504 -1.13 -10.60 2.25
N SER A 505 -2.26 -10.86 1.58
CA SER A 505 -3.57 -10.41 2.05
C SER A 505 -3.97 -11.01 3.41
N VAL A 506 -3.76 -12.31 3.63
CA VAL A 506 -4.11 -12.97 4.90
C VAL A 506 -3.21 -12.46 6.02
N VAL A 507 -1.89 -12.38 5.82
CA VAL A 507 -0.97 -11.89 6.85
C VAL A 507 -1.27 -10.43 7.18
N THR A 508 -1.46 -9.58 6.17
CA THR A 508 -1.81 -8.17 6.37
C THR A 508 -3.11 -8.00 7.16
N MET A 509 -4.14 -8.76 6.79
CA MET A 509 -5.43 -8.72 7.48
C MET A 509 -5.34 -9.25 8.91
N SER A 510 -4.46 -10.22 9.16
CA SER A 510 -4.21 -10.77 10.50
C SER A 510 -3.47 -9.78 11.40
N VAL A 511 -2.50 -9.02 10.85
CA VAL A 511 -1.84 -7.92 11.58
C VAL A 511 -2.86 -6.82 11.91
N LEU A 512 -3.76 -6.48 10.97
CA LEU A 512 -4.83 -5.52 11.23
C LEU A 512 -5.81 -6.00 12.30
N ALA A 513 -6.20 -7.28 12.26
CA ALA A 513 -7.04 -7.90 13.29
C ALA A 513 -6.37 -7.84 14.67
N PHE A 514 -5.07 -8.17 14.75
CA PHE A 514 -4.29 -8.02 15.98
C PHE A 514 -4.33 -6.58 16.49
N ALA A 515 -4.02 -5.60 15.63
CA ALA A 515 -4.01 -4.18 16.02
C ALA A 515 -5.38 -3.68 16.50
N ALA A 516 -6.48 -4.14 15.90
CA ALA A 516 -7.83 -3.78 16.31
C ALA A 516 -8.24 -4.39 17.67
N LEU A 517 -7.68 -5.55 18.03
CA LEU A 517 -8.04 -6.31 19.24
C LEU A 517 -7.25 -5.90 20.49
N VAL A 518 -6.05 -5.32 20.33
CA VAL A 518 -5.26 -4.85 21.49
C VAL A 518 -5.92 -3.62 22.14
N ARG A 519 -5.86 -3.54 23.48
CA ARG A 519 -6.58 -2.54 24.28
C ARG A 519 -5.79 -1.24 24.55
N ASP A 520 -4.49 -1.17 24.23
CA ASP A 520 -3.67 0.03 24.49
C ASP A 520 -2.96 0.58 23.25
N GLY A 521 -2.94 1.92 23.16
CA GLY A 521 -2.43 2.74 22.05
C GLY A 521 -0.90 2.80 21.94
N SER A 522 -0.20 1.87 22.59
CA SER A 522 1.26 1.78 22.65
C SER A 522 1.84 0.56 21.90
N THR A 523 1.04 -0.15 21.11
CA THR A 523 1.53 -1.32 20.34
C THR A 523 2.62 -0.91 19.34
N THR A 524 3.66 -1.73 19.18
CA THR A 524 4.76 -1.44 18.25
C THR A 524 4.38 -1.44 16.77
N ILE A 525 3.13 -1.78 16.41
CA ILE A 525 2.69 -1.94 15.03
C ILE A 525 1.39 -1.16 14.80
N TYR A 526 1.54 0.11 14.51
CA TYR A 526 0.46 0.91 13.95
C TYR A 526 0.49 0.76 12.43
N LEU A 527 -0.48 0.06 11.85
CA LEU A 527 -0.66 0.03 10.38
C LEU A 527 -1.16 1.38 9.85
N ASP A 528 -1.87 2.16 10.69
CA ASP A 528 -2.46 3.44 10.31
C ASP A 528 -1.43 4.47 9.82
N PRO A 529 -0.28 4.71 10.51
CA PRO A 529 0.81 5.53 10.00
C PRO A 529 1.34 5.07 8.65
N TYR A 530 1.35 3.77 8.35
CA TYR A 530 1.85 3.27 7.06
C TYR A 530 0.82 3.41 5.94
N ALA A 531 -0.47 3.24 6.24
CA ALA A 531 -1.54 3.54 5.31
C ALA A 531 -1.62 5.05 5.04
N ALA A 532 -1.55 5.88 6.08
CA ALA A 532 -1.45 7.34 5.97
C ALA A 532 -0.18 7.78 5.22
N PHE A 533 0.94 7.09 5.43
CA PHE A 533 2.18 7.33 4.68
C PHE A 533 2.07 6.89 3.22
N GLY A 534 1.36 5.79 2.94
CA GLY A 534 1.01 5.36 1.58
C GLY A 534 0.11 6.37 0.87
N ASP A 535 -0.94 6.86 1.52
CA ASP A 535 -1.80 7.92 1.00
C ASP A 535 -1.02 9.24 0.80
N LEU A 536 -0.16 9.59 1.76
CA LEU A 536 0.72 10.75 1.63
C LEU A 536 1.64 10.62 0.42
N ILE A 537 2.29 9.48 0.19
CA ILE A 537 3.20 9.33 -0.95
C ILE A 537 2.44 9.17 -2.26
N PHE A 538 1.57 8.17 -2.34
CA PHE A 538 0.94 7.74 -3.58
C PHE A 538 -0.32 8.53 -3.89
N GLY A 539 -1.16 8.80 -2.89
CA GLY A 539 -2.38 9.60 -3.05
C GLY A 539 -2.08 11.05 -3.44
N THR A 540 -1.16 11.73 -2.73
CA THR A 540 -0.77 13.10 -3.12
C THR A 540 0.00 13.13 -4.43
N ALA A 541 0.85 12.13 -4.72
CA ALA A 541 1.55 12.05 -5.99
C ALA A 541 0.60 11.86 -7.17
N LEU A 542 -0.48 11.10 -6.98
CA LEU A 542 -1.55 10.92 -7.97
C LEU A 542 -2.33 12.22 -8.18
N LEU A 543 -2.69 12.92 -7.10
CA LEU A 543 -3.34 14.23 -7.16
C LEU A 543 -2.47 15.24 -7.92
N ALA A 544 -1.21 15.38 -7.52
CA ALA A 544 -0.24 16.25 -8.16
C ALA A 544 -0.06 15.86 -9.64
N ALA A 545 -0.06 14.55 -9.93
CA ALA A 545 0.06 14.06 -11.28
C ALA A 545 -1.12 14.48 -12.17
N ALA A 546 -2.34 14.31 -11.68
CA ALA A 546 -3.55 14.74 -12.35
C ALA A 546 -3.58 16.26 -12.58
N VAL A 547 -3.24 17.06 -11.55
CA VAL A 547 -3.21 18.52 -11.64
C VAL A 547 -2.18 18.99 -12.67
N VAL A 548 -0.97 18.44 -12.67
CA VAL A 548 0.06 18.76 -13.67
C VAL A 548 -0.39 18.36 -15.08
N ALA A 549 -1.00 17.18 -15.24
CA ALA A 549 -1.51 16.72 -16.54
C ALA A 549 -2.60 17.66 -17.09
N VAL A 550 -3.51 18.13 -16.21
CA VAL A 550 -4.59 19.06 -16.54
C VAL A 550 -4.10 20.47 -16.87
N LEU A 551 -3.16 21.01 -16.09
CA LEU A 551 -2.63 22.36 -16.26
C LEU A 551 -1.62 22.48 -17.41
N ALA A 552 -1.04 21.35 -17.83
CA ALA A 552 -0.14 21.33 -18.96
C ALA A 552 -0.85 21.86 -20.22
N PRO A 553 -0.24 22.79 -20.99
CA PRO A 553 -0.92 23.41 -22.11
C PRO A 553 -1.28 22.36 -23.16
N SER A 554 -2.57 22.00 -23.22
CA SER A 554 -3.16 21.16 -24.26
C SER A 554 -3.29 22.01 -25.53
N VAL A 555 -2.37 21.84 -26.47
CA VAL A 555 -2.56 22.33 -27.84
C VAL A 555 -3.56 21.38 -28.51
N GLN A 556 -4.72 21.95 -28.83
CA GLN A 556 -5.86 21.51 -29.67
C GLN A 556 -5.94 20.05 -30.18
N ALA A 557 -7.19 19.57 -30.21
CA ALA A 557 -7.61 18.38 -30.95
C ALA A 557 -7.14 18.44 -32.43
N PRO A 558 -6.86 17.29 -33.07
CA PRO A 558 -6.57 17.23 -34.50
C PRO A 558 -7.67 17.92 -35.28
N GLY A 559 -7.26 18.72 -36.27
CA GLY A 559 -8.19 19.29 -37.24
C GLY A 559 -9.07 18.21 -37.84
N ALA A 560 -10.33 18.57 -38.09
CA ALA A 560 -11.25 17.79 -38.89
C ALA A 560 -10.55 17.24 -40.15
N PRO A 561 -10.86 16.01 -40.61
CA PRO A 561 -10.41 15.56 -41.90
C PRO A 561 -10.84 16.60 -42.93
N ALA A 562 -9.88 17.12 -43.70
CA ALA A 562 -10.15 17.99 -44.82
C ALA A 562 -11.12 17.27 -45.75
N SER A 563 -12.38 17.69 -45.76
CA SER A 563 -13.31 17.35 -46.83
C SER A 563 -12.76 17.98 -48.10
N THR A 564 -12.06 17.17 -48.89
CA THR A 564 -11.72 17.47 -50.28
C THR A 564 -13.00 17.56 -51.11
N SER A 565 -13.65 18.73 -51.06
CA SER A 565 -14.61 19.15 -52.08
C SER A 565 -13.84 19.79 -53.23
N GLY A 566 -13.52 18.98 -54.24
CA GLY A 566 -13.03 19.44 -55.54
C GLY A 566 -13.80 18.69 -56.62
N SER A 567 -14.96 19.23 -57.00
CA SER A 567 -15.70 18.80 -58.18
C SER A 567 -15.13 19.47 -59.43
N SER A 568 -14.66 18.67 -60.39
CA SER A 568 -14.80 18.97 -61.82
C SER A 568 -14.72 17.66 -62.59
N GLY A 569 -15.82 17.33 -63.27
CA GLY A 569 -15.98 16.07 -64.00
C GLY A 569 -15.35 16.09 -65.39
N SER A 570 -15.15 14.89 -65.93
CA SER A 570 -15.44 14.56 -67.33
C SER A 570 -15.48 13.03 -67.49
N SER A 571 -16.55 12.56 -68.16
CA SER A 571 -16.68 11.37 -69.04
C SER A 571 -15.54 10.33 -69.00
N THR A 572 -15.76 9.01 -68.99
CA THR A 572 -16.59 8.22 -69.93
C THR A 572 -16.59 6.73 -69.52
N SER A 573 -17.66 6.01 -69.91
CA SER A 573 -17.76 4.57 -70.23
C SER A 573 -17.59 3.49 -69.14
N GLN A 574 -18.74 2.96 -68.70
CA GLN A 574 -19.04 1.50 -68.58
C GLN A 574 -18.72 0.77 -69.92
N PRO A 575 -18.45 -0.57 -69.96
CA PRO A 575 -19.42 -1.62 -69.52
C PRO A 575 -18.75 -2.85 -68.82
N ASP A 576 -19.32 -3.40 -67.75
CA ASP A 576 -20.23 -4.57 -67.64
C ASP A 576 -19.55 -5.89 -67.24
N PRO A 577 -20.29 -6.82 -66.59
CA PRO A 577 -19.74 -7.82 -65.68
C PRO A 577 -19.55 -9.19 -66.32
N VAL A 578 -18.65 -9.99 -65.73
CA VAL A 578 -18.69 -11.45 -65.73
C VAL A 578 -18.36 -11.94 -64.33
#